data_AF-A0A9P8VT87-F1
#
_entry.id   AF-A0A9P8VT87-F1
#
_cell.length_a   1.000
_cell.length_b   1.000
_cell.length_c   1.000
_cell.angle_alpha   90.00
_cell.angle_beta   90.00
_cell.angle_gamma   90.00
#
_symmetry.space_group_name_H-M   'P 1'
#
loop_
_entity.id
_entity.type
_entity.pdbx_description
1 polymer ?
#
loop_
_entity_poly.entity_id
_entity_poly.type
_entity_poly.pdbx_seq_one_letter_code
_entity_poly.pdbx_strand_id
1 'polypeptide(L)'
;MLGILGEPTVAAFASLSKDGRRHTFRRCLVEDEPIEFDGIFEWQCCRAVYTFRLFMEHLNGDEAAQQLIQEARCVFYEENTFVMSSNWLNQFLNNKLGNGEKPASVESLVRHITVQVDRRYCNATNLASSLLDLFRMTNPERISLEILDRGVPDGRDFATQETIKRISCVVQDLIDYFGRRLTVSKVTFSDDDFKDGLATYPADFCDIKSYWNLPTKRTREKALKGQVSFEELMQIQIEEWTDQSFDPYPLNAVDDLRS
;
A
#
# COMPACT_ATOMS: atom_id res chain seq x y z
N MET A 1 30.05 -15.43 -4.10
CA MET A 1 28.91 -14.49 -4.08
C MET A 1 27.70 -15.00 -4.86
N LEU A 2 27.88 -15.73 -5.98
CA LEU A 2 26.82 -16.52 -6.64
C LEU A 2 26.30 -17.72 -5.83
N GLY A 3 26.95 -18.06 -4.70
CA GLY A 3 26.47 -19.10 -3.78
C GLY A 3 25.07 -18.86 -3.22
N ILE A 4 24.58 -17.62 -3.21
CA ILE A 4 23.18 -17.29 -2.87
C ILE A 4 22.21 -17.90 -3.89
N LEU A 5 22.60 -17.93 -5.18
CA LEU A 5 21.84 -18.58 -6.25
C LEU A 5 22.00 -20.11 -6.23
N GLY A 6 22.91 -20.64 -5.42
CA GLY A 6 23.25 -22.07 -5.39
C GLY A 6 24.09 -22.53 -6.59
N GLU A 7 24.47 -21.63 -7.50
CA GLU A 7 25.17 -21.95 -8.74
C GLU A 7 26.53 -21.25 -8.83
N PRO A 8 27.51 -21.80 -9.57
CA PRO A 8 28.86 -21.27 -9.63
C PRO A 8 28.99 -20.06 -10.58
N THR A 9 28.10 -19.90 -11.55
CA THR A 9 28.11 -18.82 -12.57
C THR A 9 26.69 -18.32 -12.89
N VAL A 10 26.58 -17.08 -13.39
CA VAL A 10 25.31 -16.54 -13.91
C VAL A 10 24.77 -17.40 -15.06
N ALA A 11 25.64 -17.88 -15.94
CA ALA A 11 25.27 -18.75 -17.06
C ALA A 11 24.72 -20.12 -16.59
N ALA A 12 25.28 -20.69 -15.52
CA ALA A 12 24.75 -21.91 -14.91
C ALA A 12 23.37 -21.67 -14.29
N PHE A 13 23.18 -20.53 -13.64
CA PHE A 13 21.85 -20.16 -13.12
C PHE A 13 20.83 -19.89 -14.24
N ALA A 14 21.24 -19.23 -15.32
CA ALA A 14 20.40 -18.96 -16.47
C ALA A 14 19.96 -20.24 -17.20
N SER A 15 20.79 -21.30 -17.18
CA SER A 15 20.48 -22.58 -17.82
C SER A 15 19.49 -23.46 -17.03
N LEU A 16 19.21 -23.12 -15.77
CA LEU A 16 18.13 -23.78 -15.00
C LEU A 16 16.78 -23.60 -15.70
N SER A 17 15.83 -24.48 -15.41
CA SER A 17 14.44 -24.28 -15.86
C SER A 17 13.85 -23.02 -15.22
N LYS A 18 12.84 -22.42 -15.87
CA LYS A 18 12.12 -21.25 -15.34
C LYS A 18 11.62 -21.50 -13.90
N ASP A 19 11.09 -22.69 -13.63
CA ASP A 19 10.61 -23.08 -12.30
C ASP A 19 11.76 -23.23 -11.30
N GLY A 20 12.90 -23.78 -11.73
CA GLY A 20 14.10 -23.87 -10.90
C GLY A 20 14.63 -22.49 -10.49
N ARG A 21 14.73 -21.56 -11.45
CA ARG A 21 15.12 -20.17 -11.17
C ARG A 21 14.14 -19.48 -10.23
N ARG A 22 12.84 -19.62 -10.50
CA ARG A 22 11.79 -19.04 -9.66
C ARG A 22 11.83 -19.58 -8.24
N HIS A 23 12.06 -20.89 -8.06
CA HIS A 23 12.21 -21.49 -6.73
C HIS A 23 13.40 -20.87 -5.97
N THR A 24 14.55 -20.73 -6.62
CA THR A 24 15.73 -20.07 -6.02
C THR A 24 15.43 -18.61 -5.69
N PHE A 25 14.82 -17.85 -6.61
CA PHE A 25 14.46 -16.47 -6.35
C PHE A 25 13.51 -16.33 -5.17
N ARG A 26 12.48 -17.17 -5.05
CA ARG A 26 11.56 -17.15 -3.90
C ARG A 26 12.29 -17.34 -2.59
N ARG A 27 13.14 -18.37 -2.54
CA ARG A 27 13.97 -18.66 -1.35
C ARG A 27 14.83 -17.46 -0.97
N CYS A 28 15.24 -16.63 -1.92
CA CYS A 28 16.19 -15.52 -1.72
C CYS A 28 15.54 -14.13 -1.55
N LEU A 29 14.36 -13.92 -2.13
CA LEU A 29 13.77 -12.60 -2.36
C LEU A 29 12.38 -12.44 -1.75
N VAL A 30 11.81 -13.49 -1.17
CA VAL A 30 10.51 -13.43 -0.49
C VAL A 30 10.72 -13.56 1.01
N GLU A 31 10.16 -12.63 1.76
CA GLU A 31 10.13 -12.65 3.23
C GLU A 31 8.76 -13.11 3.72
N ASP A 32 8.74 -13.73 4.90
CA ASP A 32 7.51 -14.16 5.56
C ASP A 32 6.76 -12.96 6.17
N GLU A 33 7.51 -11.93 6.61
CA GLU A 33 6.98 -10.69 7.17
C GLU A 33 6.89 -9.59 6.11
N PRO A 34 5.93 -8.65 6.23
CA PRO A 34 5.83 -7.54 5.31
C PRO A 34 7.12 -6.70 5.26
N ILE A 35 7.51 -6.30 4.06
CA ILE A 35 8.68 -5.45 3.83
C ILE A 35 8.26 -3.99 3.98
N GLU A 36 8.90 -3.28 4.91
CA GLU A 36 8.64 -1.87 5.15
C GLU A 36 9.43 -0.96 4.17
N PHE A 37 8.75 0.04 3.64
CA PHE A 37 9.33 1.12 2.83
C PHE A 37 9.18 2.45 3.58
N ASP A 38 10.30 2.98 4.08
CA ASP A 38 10.35 4.19 4.91
C ASP A 38 10.80 5.44 4.14
N GLY A 39 11.17 5.35 2.86
CA GLY A 39 11.51 6.50 2.00
C GLY A 39 12.80 7.26 2.36
N ILE A 40 13.10 7.48 3.64
CA ILE A 40 14.33 8.11 4.17
C ILE A 40 15.54 7.18 3.97
N PHE A 41 15.36 5.89 4.26
CA PHE A 41 16.36 4.84 4.02
C PHE A 41 16.01 3.95 2.81
N GLU A 42 15.01 4.37 2.03
CA GLU A 42 14.34 3.68 0.93
C GLU A 42 13.66 2.37 1.35
N TRP A 43 14.39 1.41 1.90
CA TRP A 43 13.89 0.07 2.20
C TRP A 43 14.39 -0.39 3.56
N GLN A 44 13.56 -1.13 4.29
CA GLN A 44 14.03 -1.90 5.43
C GLN A 44 15.20 -2.81 5.00
N CYS A 45 16.24 -2.87 5.82
CA CYS A 45 17.40 -3.73 5.58
C CYS A 45 17.05 -5.20 5.87
N CYS A 46 16.13 -5.78 5.10
CA CYS A 46 15.84 -7.21 5.12
C CYS A 46 16.72 -7.96 4.12
N ARG A 47 16.74 -9.28 4.25
CA ARG A 47 17.58 -10.17 3.44
C ARG A 47 17.14 -10.12 1.98
N ALA A 48 15.84 -10.05 1.69
CA ALA A 48 15.31 -9.95 0.33
C ALA A 48 15.81 -8.70 -0.39
N VAL A 49 15.69 -7.52 0.23
CA VAL A 49 16.17 -6.24 -0.34
C VAL A 49 17.68 -6.28 -0.54
N TYR A 50 18.44 -6.73 0.45
CA TYR A 50 19.90 -6.85 0.34
C TYR A 50 20.30 -7.80 -0.81
N THR A 51 19.66 -8.96 -0.89
CA THR A 51 19.93 -9.95 -1.93
C THR A 51 19.56 -9.43 -3.31
N PHE A 52 18.45 -8.69 -3.42
CA PHE A 52 18.05 -8.05 -4.67
C PHE A 52 19.09 -7.02 -5.12
N ARG A 53 19.56 -6.15 -4.21
CA ARG A 53 20.62 -5.16 -4.51
C ARG A 53 21.90 -5.85 -4.99
N LEU A 54 22.30 -6.95 -4.35
CA LEU A 54 23.44 -7.74 -4.81
C LEU A 54 23.23 -8.30 -6.23
N PHE A 55 22.04 -8.81 -6.55
CA PHE A 55 21.72 -9.24 -7.91
C PHE A 55 21.86 -8.09 -8.89
N MET A 56 21.38 -6.89 -8.55
CA MET A 56 21.50 -5.72 -9.42
C MET A 56 22.94 -5.28 -9.68
N GLU A 57 23.80 -5.35 -8.66
CA GLU A 57 25.22 -4.98 -8.80
C GLU A 57 25.98 -5.98 -9.68
N HIS A 58 25.64 -7.27 -9.57
CA HIS A 58 26.43 -8.37 -10.16
C HIS A 58 25.84 -8.95 -11.46
N LEU A 59 24.55 -8.80 -11.71
CA LEU A 59 23.88 -9.17 -12.97
C LEU A 59 23.91 -8.01 -13.97
N ASN A 60 25.06 -7.35 -14.11
CA ASN A 60 25.28 -6.37 -15.17
C ASN A 60 25.81 -7.06 -16.42
N GLY A 61 25.14 -6.87 -17.55
CA GLY A 61 25.62 -7.39 -18.82
C GLY A 61 24.53 -7.73 -19.82
N ASP A 62 24.64 -8.95 -20.35
CA ASP A 62 23.92 -9.45 -21.52
C ASP A 62 22.42 -9.65 -21.31
N GLU A 63 21.74 -10.07 -22.38
CA GLU A 63 20.31 -10.35 -22.39
C GLU A 63 19.88 -11.38 -21.33
N ALA A 64 20.73 -12.36 -21.03
CA ALA A 64 20.46 -13.37 -20.00
C ALA A 64 20.47 -12.74 -18.60
N ALA A 65 21.44 -11.88 -18.29
CA ALA A 65 21.46 -11.14 -17.03
C ALA A 65 20.23 -10.22 -16.88
N GLN A 66 19.83 -9.54 -17.97
CA GLN A 66 18.62 -8.71 -17.99
C GLN A 66 17.35 -9.54 -17.74
N GLN A 67 17.23 -10.72 -18.37
CA GLN A 67 16.12 -11.63 -18.12
C GLN A 67 16.06 -12.06 -16.64
N LEU A 68 17.20 -12.42 -16.06
CA LEU A 68 17.27 -12.83 -14.65
C LEU A 68 16.86 -11.70 -13.70
N ILE A 69 17.26 -10.46 -13.99
CA ILE A 69 16.81 -9.28 -13.24
C ILE A 69 15.29 -9.15 -13.32
N GLN A 70 14.68 -9.29 -14.51
CA GLN A 70 13.22 -9.19 -14.64
C GLN A 70 12.50 -10.30 -13.89
N GLU A 71 12.99 -11.54 -13.96
CA GLU A 71 12.41 -12.66 -13.22
C GLU A 71 12.51 -12.47 -11.71
N ALA A 72 13.67 -12.00 -11.22
CA ALA A 72 13.85 -11.63 -9.82
C ALA A 72 12.86 -10.53 -9.40
N ARG A 73 12.67 -9.51 -10.25
CA ARG A 73 11.78 -8.37 -10.01
C ARG A 73 10.33 -8.81 -9.88
N CYS A 74 9.87 -9.67 -10.79
CA CYS A 74 8.53 -10.28 -10.70
C CYS A 74 8.36 -11.03 -9.37
N VAL A 75 9.29 -11.90 -9.00
CA VAL A 75 9.20 -12.65 -7.73
C VAL A 75 9.19 -11.71 -6.52
N PHE A 76 10.07 -10.70 -6.50
CA PHE A 76 10.17 -9.77 -5.38
C PHE A 76 8.88 -8.96 -5.19
N TYR A 77 8.32 -8.36 -6.24
CA TYR A 77 7.13 -7.51 -6.09
C TYR A 77 5.81 -8.29 -6.04
N GLU A 78 5.71 -9.42 -6.74
CA GLU A 78 4.45 -10.19 -6.78
C GLU A 78 4.23 -11.01 -5.51
N GLU A 79 5.30 -11.50 -4.87
CA GLU A 79 5.18 -12.49 -3.80
C GLU A 79 5.46 -11.94 -2.40
N ASN A 80 5.96 -10.71 -2.27
CA ASN A 80 6.05 -10.03 -0.99
C ASN A 80 4.81 -9.18 -0.69
N THR A 81 4.61 -8.91 0.59
CA THR A 81 3.71 -7.85 1.07
C THR A 81 4.52 -6.63 1.43
N PHE A 82 4.03 -5.44 1.07
CA PHE A 82 4.71 -4.18 1.35
C PHE A 82 3.90 -3.31 2.31
N VAL A 83 4.57 -2.65 3.25
CA VAL A 83 3.96 -1.69 4.19
C VAL A 83 4.68 -0.36 4.04
N MET A 84 3.92 0.74 3.95
CA MET A 84 4.52 2.08 3.83
C MET A 84 3.57 3.18 4.26
N SER A 85 4.12 4.34 4.62
CA SER A 85 3.33 5.57 4.75
C SER A 85 2.77 6.01 3.40
N SER A 86 1.55 6.57 3.39
CA SER A 86 0.93 7.14 2.18
C SER A 86 1.79 8.21 1.51
N ASN A 87 2.61 8.93 2.29
CA ASN A 87 3.55 9.93 1.78
C ASN A 87 4.59 9.35 0.80
N TRP A 88 4.88 8.05 0.92
CA TRP A 88 5.90 7.36 0.13
C TRP A 88 5.33 6.53 -1.01
N LEU A 89 4.01 6.44 -1.14
CA LEU A 89 3.36 5.60 -2.14
C LEU A 89 3.80 5.97 -3.57
N ASN A 90 3.79 7.27 -3.90
CA ASN A 90 4.24 7.75 -5.20
C ASN A 90 5.69 7.31 -5.50
N GLN A 91 6.57 7.51 -4.52
CA GLN A 91 7.99 7.19 -4.64
C GLN A 91 8.19 5.69 -4.80
N PHE A 92 7.50 4.87 -4.01
CA PHE A 92 7.54 3.41 -4.10
C PHE A 92 7.12 2.92 -5.50
N LEU A 93 5.99 3.40 -6.02
CA LEU A 93 5.50 3.01 -7.35
C LEU A 93 6.44 3.47 -8.47
N ASN A 94 7.13 4.59 -8.28
CA ASN A 94 8.12 5.12 -9.20
C ASN A 94 9.53 4.52 -9.00
N ASN A 95 9.76 3.79 -7.91
CA ASN A 95 11.07 3.23 -7.59
C ASN A 95 11.34 2.02 -8.49
N LYS A 96 12.25 2.21 -9.44
CA LYS A 96 12.75 1.14 -10.31
C LYS A 96 13.92 0.46 -9.61
N LEU A 97 13.62 -0.43 -8.68
CA LEU A 97 14.60 -1.42 -8.24
C LEU A 97 14.90 -2.33 -9.45
N GLY A 98 15.93 -1.98 -10.24
CA GLY A 98 16.28 -2.64 -11.50
C GLY A 98 16.56 -1.72 -12.69
N ASN A 99 17.78 -1.75 -13.23
CA ASN A 99 18.24 -0.94 -14.38
C ASN A 99 17.93 -1.57 -15.76
N GLY A 100 16.79 -2.27 -15.89
CA GLY A 100 16.39 -2.79 -17.20
C GLY A 100 16.06 -1.68 -18.19
N GLU A 101 16.21 -1.92 -19.50
CA GLU A 101 15.80 -0.94 -20.52
C GLU A 101 14.29 -0.69 -20.51
N LYS A 102 13.49 -1.69 -20.11
CA LYS A 102 12.01 -1.61 -19.99
C LYS A 102 11.47 -2.54 -18.90
N PRO A 103 11.76 -2.27 -17.61
CA PRO A 103 11.25 -3.11 -16.54
C PRO A 103 9.73 -3.01 -16.48
N ALA A 104 9.05 -4.11 -16.17
CA ALA A 104 7.63 -4.08 -15.81
C ALA A 104 7.42 -3.06 -14.68
N SER A 105 6.39 -2.22 -14.76
CA SER A 105 6.15 -1.17 -13.75
C SER A 105 5.79 -1.80 -12.41
N VAL A 106 6.22 -1.18 -11.30
CA VAL A 106 5.94 -1.69 -9.93
C VAL A 106 4.44 -1.82 -9.71
N GLU A 107 3.67 -0.84 -10.20
CA GLU A 107 2.20 -0.81 -10.14
C GLU A 107 1.51 -2.00 -10.84
N SER A 108 2.19 -2.69 -11.75
CA SER A 108 1.70 -3.92 -12.42
C SER A 108 2.10 -5.22 -11.70
N LEU A 109 3.10 -5.16 -10.83
CA LEU A 109 3.65 -6.34 -10.16
C LEU A 109 3.14 -6.49 -8.73
N VAL A 110 2.94 -5.39 -8.00
CA VAL A 110 2.58 -5.45 -6.58
C VAL A 110 1.17 -6.00 -6.38
N ARG A 111 1.09 -7.10 -5.62
CA ARG A 111 -0.18 -7.80 -5.32
C ARG A 111 -0.72 -7.48 -3.93
N HIS A 112 0.16 -7.27 -2.96
CA HIS A 112 -0.21 -7.08 -1.55
C HIS A 112 0.47 -5.83 -1.00
N ILE A 113 -0.33 -4.85 -0.62
CA ILE A 113 0.17 -3.58 -0.08
C ILE A 113 -0.68 -3.11 1.10
N THR A 114 -0.01 -2.56 2.11
CA THR A 114 -0.60 -1.81 3.21
C THR A 114 -0.10 -0.38 3.14
N VAL A 115 -1.03 0.56 3.04
CA VAL A 115 -0.76 2.00 3.03
C VAL A 115 -1.23 2.61 4.35
N GLN A 116 -0.30 3.19 5.07
CA GLN A 116 -0.53 3.78 6.38
C GLN A 116 -0.71 5.29 6.27
N VAL A 117 -1.87 5.76 6.73
CA VAL A 117 -2.25 7.17 6.82
C VAL A 117 -1.99 7.62 8.25
N ASP A 118 -0.90 8.36 8.45
CA ASP A 118 -0.54 8.93 9.75
C ASP A 118 -0.62 10.45 9.71
N ARG A 119 -1.59 11.01 10.45
CA ARG A 119 -1.82 12.45 10.53
C ARG A 119 -0.58 13.24 10.97
N ARG A 120 0.31 12.68 11.80
CA ARG A 120 1.49 13.39 12.35
C ARG A 120 2.53 13.74 11.29
N TYR A 121 2.61 12.95 10.22
CA TYR A 121 3.57 13.14 9.13
C TYR A 121 2.92 13.79 7.89
N CYS A 122 1.63 14.12 7.95
CA CYS A 122 0.90 14.78 6.87
C CYS A 122 0.85 16.31 7.06
N ASN A 123 2.01 16.97 7.02
CA ASN A 123 2.11 18.40 7.33
C ASN A 123 2.18 19.36 6.11
N ALA A 124 2.05 18.90 4.85
CA ALA A 124 2.11 19.82 3.71
C ALA A 124 1.32 19.42 2.45
N THR A 125 1.07 18.14 2.21
CA THR A 125 0.38 17.64 1.02
C THR A 125 -1.06 17.21 1.34
N ASN A 126 -1.95 17.40 0.38
CA ASN A 126 -3.32 16.91 0.49
C ASN A 126 -3.29 15.38 0.67
N LEU A 127 -3.62 14.91 1.87
CA LEU A 127 -3.63 13.50 2.24
C LEU A 127 -4.41 12.66 1.22
N ALA A 128 -5.51 13.19 0.69
CA ALA A 128 -6.29 12.55 -0.36
C ALA A 128 -5.49 12.36 -1.65
N SER A 129 -4.66 13.34 -2.04
CA SER A 129 -3.83 13.25 -3.25
C SER A 129 -2.81 12.12 -3.18
N SER A 130 -2.25 11.83 -2.00
CA SER A 130 -1.33 10.69 -1.85
C SER A 130 -2.01 9.35 -2.11
N LEU A 131 -3.30 9.23 -1.77
CA LEU A 131 -4.06 8.00 -1.98
C LEU A 131 -4.49 7.80 -3.44
N LEU A 132 -4.54 8.87 -4.25
CA LEU A 132 -4.85 8.77 -5.68
C LEU A 132 -3.83 7.91 -6.44
N ASP A 133 -2.59 7.82 -5.96
CA ASP A 133 -1.57 6.95 -6.56
C ASP A 133 -1.95 5.46 -6.52
N LEU A 134 -2.85 5.04 -5.62
CA LEU A 134 -3.36 3.66 -5.59
C LEU A 134 -4.07 3.29 -6.89
N PHE A 135 -4.72 4.23 -7.58
CA PHE A 135 -5.41 3.96 -8.86
C PHE A 135 -4.46 3.53 -9.99
N ARG A 136 -3.15 3.76 -9.83
CA ARG A 136 -2.15 3.29 -10.80
C ARG A 136 -1.96 1.77 -10.75
N MET A 137 -2.34 1.13 -9.64
CA MET A 137 -2.17 -0.31 -9.46
C MET A 137 -3.13 -1.10 -10.35
N THR A 138 -2.59 -1.96 -11.20
CA THR A 138 -3.38 -2.75 -12.17
C THR A 138 -3.62 -4.19 -11.75
N ASN A 139 -2.79 -4.74 -10.87
CA ASN A 139 -2.87 -6.12 -10.42
C ASN A 139 -2.85 -6.35 -8.88
N PRO A 140 -3.47 -5.50 -8.04
CA PRO A 140 -3.53 -5.78 -6.62
C PRO A 140 -4.48 -6.97 -6.37
N GLU A 141 -4.06 -7.90 -5.52
CA GLU A 141 -4.91 -8.93 -4.91
C GLU A 141 -5.50 -8.42 -3.59
N ARG A 142 -4.71 -7.62 -2.83
CA ARG A 142 -5.13 -6.99 -1.57
C ARG A 142 -4.48 -5.62 -1.37
N ILE A 143 -5.29 -4.65 -0.98
CA ILE A 143 -4.87 -3.32 -0.52
C ILE A 143 -5.45 -3.12 0.88
N SER A 144 -4.59 -2.83 1.85
CA SER A 144 -5.00 -2.43 3.20
C SER A 144 -4.73 -0.94 3.38
N LEU A 145 -5.76 -0.17 3.68
CA LEU A 145 -5.63 1.23 4.07
C LEU A 145 -5.76 1.32 5.59
N GLU A 146 -4.68 1.71 6.27
CA GLU A 146 -4.62 1.78 7.72
C GLU A 146 -4.54 3.23 8.18
N ILE A 147 -5.54 3.68 8.93
CA ILE A 147 -5.52 4.98 9.60
C ILE A 147 -4.79 4.80 10.94
N LEU A 148 -3.59 5.36 11.03
CA LEU A 148 -2.79 5.36 12.24
C LEU A 148 -3.16 6.58 13.08
N ASP A 149 -3.80 6.35 14.21
CA ASP A 149 -4.04 7.40 15.20
C ASP A 149 -4.16 6.79 16.61
N ARG A 150 -4.02 7.62 17.64
CA ARG A 150 -4.27 7.21 19.01
C ARG A 150 -5.77 7.12 19.29
N GLY A 151 -6.11 6.78 20.54
CA GLY A 151 -7.48 6.84 21.04
C GLY A 151 -8.23 5.54 20.83
N VAL A 152 -9.53 5.63 20.57
CA VAL A 152 -10.42 4.45 20.57
C VAL A 152 -10.33 3.73 19.23
N PRO A 153 -10.22 2.39 19.19
CA PRO A 153 -10.09 1.64 17.93
C PRO A 153 -11.23 1.86 16.94
N ASP A 154 -12.44 2.17 17.40
CA ASP A 154 -13.57 2.47 16.50
C ASP A 154 -13.52 3.88 15.89
N GLY A 155 -12.56 4.73 16.28
CA GLY A 155 -12.38 6.05 15.67
C GLY A 155 -13.32 7.14 16.19
N ARG A 156 -13.90 6.97 17.39
CA ARG A 156 -14.75 8.00 18.04
C ARG A 156 -14.02 9.28 18.42
N ASP A 157 -12.70 9.26 18.51
CA ASP A 157 -11.95 10.47 18.79
C ASP A 157 -11.99 11.45 17.62
N PHE A 158 -11.94 12.74 17.97
CA PHE A 158 -12.01 13.82 17.00
C PHE A 158 -10.89 13.78 15.96
N ALA A 159 -9.69 13.34 16.35
CA ALA A 159 -8.53 13.32 15.47
C ALA A 159 -8.70 12.33 14.31
N THR A 160 -9.22 11.14 14.61
CA THR A 160 -9.56 10.12 13.62
C THR A 160 -10.68 10.61 12.70
N GLN A 161 -11.77 11.15 13.26
CA GLN A 161 -12.89 11.63 12.44
C GLN A 161 -12.47 12.74 11.46
N GLU A 162 -11.59 13.65 11.89
CA GLU A 162 -11.05 14.69 11.01
C GLU A 162 -10.19 14.09 9.87
N THR A 163 -9.40 13.05 10.17
CA THR A 163 -8.64 12.32 9.15
C THR A 163 -9.58 11.61 8.16
N ILE A 164 -10.58 10.90 8.65
CA ILE A 164 -11.61 10.23 7.83
C ILE A 164 -12.31 11.24 6.94
N LYS A 165 -12.74 12.39 7.49
CA LYS A 165 -13.36 13.47 6.71
C LYS A 165 -12.50 13.92 5.55
N ARG A 166 -11.20 14.15 5.78
CA ARG A 166 -10.25 14.61 4.76
C ARG A 166 -10.01 13.60 3.63
N ILE A 167 -10.22 12.32 3.87
CA ILE A 167 -10.02 11.25 2.86
C ILE A 167 -11.32 10.61 2.39
N SER A 168 -12.46 11.03 2.93
CA SER A 168 -13.77 10.39 2.72
C SER A 168 -14.08 10.16 1.24
N CYS A 169 -13.95 11.21 0.43
CA CYS A 169 -14.17 11.18 -1.02
C CYS A 169 -13.24 10.18 -1.74
N VAL A 170 -11.92 10.29 -1.55
CA VAL A 170 -10.98 9.38 -2.23
C VAL A 170 -11.13 7.93 -1.75
N VAL A 171 -11.44 7.70 -0.48
CA VAL A 171 -11.67 6.34 0.03
C VAL A 171 -12.95 5.75 -0.56
N GLN A 172 -14.00 6.56 -0.76
CA GLN A 172 -15.20 6.12 -1.48
C GLN A 172 -14.85 5.66 -2.90
N ASP A 173 -14.11 6.48 -3.66
CA ASP A 173 -13.70 6.14 -5.02
C ASP A 173 -12.82 4.88 -5.06
N LEU A 174 -11.92 4.72 -4.08
CA LEU A 174 -11.09 3.53 -3.95
C LEU A 174 -11.90 2.28 -3.61
N ILE A 175 -12.93 2.39 -2.76
CA ILE A 175 -13.85 1.30 -2.45
C ILE A 175 -14.62 0.90 -3.71
N ASP A 176 -15.10 1.86 -4.49
CA ASP A 176 -15.84 1.61 -5.71
C ASP A 176 -14.97 0.97 -6.80
N TYR A 177 -13.69 1.36 -6.90
CA TYR A 177 -12.75 0.82 -7.87
C TYR A 177 -12.16 -0.55 -7.50
N PHE A 178 -11.71 -0.72 -6.25
CA PHE A 178 -11.05 -1.96 -5.81
C PHE A 178 -12.02 -2.99 -5.20
N GLY A 179 -13.21 -2.56 -4.78
CA GLY A 179 -14.26 -3.41 -4.24
C GLY A 179 -13.80 -4.20 -3.02
N ARG A 180 -13.86 -5.52 -3.12
CA ARG A 180 -13.48 -6.44 -2.02
C ARG A 180 -11.98 -6.52 -1.75
N ARG A 181 -11.14 -6.05 -2.69
CA ARG A 181 -9.68 -6.09 -2.55
C ARG A 181 -9.15 -5.03 -1.59
N LEU A 182 -9.93 -3.97 -1.35
CA LEU A 182 -9.58 -2.91 -0.41
C LEU A 182 -10.18 -3.19 0.96
N THR A 183 -9.36 -3.10 2.01
CA THR A 183 -9.81 -3.02 3.41
C THR A 183 -9.47 -1.65 3.97
N VAL A 184 -10.29 -1.15 4.89
CA VAL A 184 -10.05 0.13 5.59
C VAL A 184 -10.16 -0.12 7.07
N SER A 185 -9.10 0.20 7.80
CA SER A 185 -9.01 -0.09 9.24
C SER A 185 -8.39 1.06 10.00
N LYS A 186 -8.78 1.21 11.25
CA LYS A 186 -8.04 2.02 12.22
C LYS A 186 -7.08 1.12 12.98
N VAL A 187 -5.87 1.63 13.20
CA VAL A 187 -4.81 0.98 13.95
C VAL A 187 -4.36 1.93 15.06
N THR A 188 -4.51 1.53 16.31
CA THR A 188 -4.15 2.37 17.48
C THR A 188 -2.87 1.92 18.14
N PHE A 189 -1.88 2.81 18.23
CA PHE A 189 -0.57 2.54 18.82
C PHE A 189 -0.37 3.32 20.12
N SER A 190 0.50 2.82 21.02
CA SER A 190 0.97 3.59 22.17
C SER A 190 2.23 4.41 21.81
N ASP A 191 2.60 5.36 22.68
CA ASP A 191 3.79 6.20 22.45
C ASP A 191 5.10 5.41 22.41
N ASP A 192 5.13 4.25 23.07
CA ASP A 192 6.29 3.37 23.10
C ASP A 192 6.39 2.48 21.85
N ASP A 193 5.32 2.41 21.05
CA ASP A 193 5.20 1.54 19.86
C ASP A 193 5.59 2.24 18.56
N PHE A 194 6.15 3.45 18.64
CA PHE A 194 6.45 4.27 17.47
C PHE A 194 7.95 4.43 17.27
N LYS A 195 8.49 3.73 16.26
CA LYS A 195 9.88 3.88 15.80
C LYS A 195 9.88 4.26 14.33
N ASP A 196 10.69 5.26 13.99
CA ASP A 196 11.01 5.64 12.62
C ASP A 196 9.78 5.87 11.70
N GLY A 197 8.70 6.45 12.21
CA GLY A 197 7.54 6.79 11.35
C GLY A 197 6.54 5.66 11.14
N LEU A 198 6.77 4.47 11.71
CA LEU A 198 5.90 3.29 11.58
C LEU A 198 5.49 2.76 12.97
N ALA A 199 4.28 2.21 13.05
CA ALA A 199 3.79 1.55 14.27
C ALA A 199 4.35 0.12 14.33
N THR A 200 5.14 -0.21 15.37
CA THR A 200 5.56 -1.59 15.65
C THR A 200 4.42 -2.32 16.38
N TYR A 201 3.91 -3.42 15.80
CA TYR A 201 2.79 -4.23 16.31
C TYR A 201 2.95 -4.69 17.78
N PRO A 202 1.85 -4.89 18.58
CA PRO A 202 0.44 -5.00 18.19
C PRO A 202 -0.41 -3.81 18.66
N ALA A 203 -0.83 -3.01 17.69
CA ALA A 203 -1.85 -2.00 17.84
C ALA A 203 -3.26 -2.64 17.78
N ASP A 204 -4.19 -2.22 18.64
CA ASP A 204 -5.59 -2.65 18.49
C ASP A 204 -6.09 -2.27 17.09
N PHE A 205 -6.69 -3.25 16.41
CA PHE A 205 -7.13 -3.15 15.03
C PHE A 205 -8.65 -3.14 14.98
N CYS A 206 -9.22 -2.20 14.22
CA CYS A 206 -10.66 -2.15 13.96
C CYS A 206 -10.93 -1.95 12.47
N ASP A 207 -11.68 -2.88 11.85
CA ASP A 207 -12.23 -2.67 10.51
C ASP A 207 -13.33 -1.59 10.60
N ILE A 208 -13.14 -0.52 9.82
CA ILE A 208 -14.05 0.62 9.76
C ILE A 208 -14.55 0.86 8.33
N LYS A 209 -14.34 -0.09 7.41
CA LYS A 209 -14.77 0.04 6.01
C LYS A 209 -16.28 0.27 5.90
N SER A 210 -17.05 -0.29 6.82
CA SER A 210 -18.51 -0.13 6.86
C SER A 210 -18.98 1.30 7.11
N TYR A 211 -18.08 2.22 7.50
CA TYR A 211 -18.41 3.64 7.63
C TYR A 211 -18.74 4.27 6.27
N TRP A 212 -18.20 3.74 5.18
CA TRP A 212 -18.52 4.16 3.81
C TRP A 212 -19.77 3.49 3.22
N ASN A 213 -20.52 2.71 4.00
CA ASN A 213 -21.80 2.19 3.52
C ASN A 213 -22.84 3.32 3.48
N LEU A 214 -23.58 3.42 2.37
CA LEU A 214 -24.68 4.36 2.26
C LEU A 214 -25.70 4.15 3.39
N PRO A 215 -26.07 5.22 4.14
CA PRO A 215 -27.02 5.08 5.24
C PRO A 215 -28.41 4.72 4.70
N THR A 216 -29.12 3.84 5.41
CA THR A 216 -30.50 3.48 5.04
C THR A 216 -31.50 4.56 5.45
N LYS A 217 -32.73 4.53 4.91
CA LYS A 217 -33.82 5.41 5.39
C LYS A 217 -34.06 5.25 6.89
N ARG A 218 -34.04 4.01 7.39
CA ARG A 218 -34.18 3.69 8.81
C ARG A 218 -33.05 4.30 9.64
N THR A 219 -31.83 4.29 9.14
CA THR A 219 -30.67 4.93 9.78
C THR A 219 -30.91 6.43 9.97
N ARG A 220 -31.37 7.13 8.92
CA ARG A 220 -31.69 8.56 8.98
C ARG A 220 -32.84 8.87 9.95
N GLU A 221 -33.88 8.04 9.98
CA GLU A 221 -35.00 8.20 10.94
C GLU A 221 -34.56 8.01 12.40
N LYS A 222 -33.64 7.07 12.68
CA LYS A 222 -33.05 6.91 14.01
C LYS A 222 -32.20 8.12 14.40
N ALA A 223 -31.49 8.73 13.44
CA ALA A 223 -30.62 9.88 13.70
C ALA A 223 -31.43 11.08 14.20
N LEU A 224 -32.59 11.34 13.58
CA LEU A 224 -33.54 12.37 14.01
C LEU A 224 -34.06 12.16 15.45
N LYS A 225 -34.00 10.93 15.95
CA LYS A 225 -34.42 10.54 17.31
C LYS A 225 -33.25 10.43 18.29
N GLY A 226 -32.01 10.64 17.86
CA GLY A 226 -30.80 10.43 18.67
C GLY A 226 -30.56 8.96 19.04
N GLN A 227 -31.01 8.01 18.22
CA GLN A 227 -30.99 6.57 18.50
C GLN A 227 -30.04 5.77 17.56
N VAL A 228 -29.07 6.44 16.95
CA VAL A 228 -28.08 5.80 16.06
C VAL A 228 -26.90 5.24 16.84
N SER A 229 -26.36 4.13 16.35
CA SER A 229 -25.02 3.68 16.72
C SER A 229 -23.94 4.64 16.17
N PHE A 230 -22.72 4.52 16.68
CA PHE A 230 -21.60 5.33 16.18
C PHE A 230 -21.30 5.05 14.70
N GLU A 231 -21.32 3.79 14.29
CA GLU A 231 -21.16 3.40 12.89
C GLU A 231 -22.24 4.02 11.98
N GLU A 232 -23.52 3.95 12.40
CA GLU A 232 -24.63 4.58 11.69
C GLU A 232 -24.49 6.11 11.60
N LEU A 233 -23.91 6.74 12.63
CA LEU A 233 -23.59 8.17 12.61
C LEU A 233 -22.48 8.49 11.60
N MET A 234 -21.41 7.70 11.59
CA MET A 234 -20.30 7.86 10.64
C MET A 234 -20.77 7.71 9.18
N GLN A 235 -21.68 6.77 8.90
CA GLN A 235 -22.27 6.59 7.57
C GLN A 235 -23.01 7.84 7.09
N ILE A 236 -23.76 8.51 7.99
CA ILE A 236 -24.45 9.77 7.67
C ILE A 236 -23.43 10.89 7.43
N GLN A 237 -22.41 11.00 8.29
CA GLN A 237 -21.40 12.04 8.16
C GLN A 237 -20.55 11.90 6.89
N ILE A 238 -20.15 10.68 6.54
CA ILE A 238 -19.38 10.42 5.32
C ILE A 238 -20.20 10.71 4.06
N GLU A 239 -21.49 10.36 4.04
CA GLU A 239 -22.41 10.77 2.97
C GLU A 239 -22.39 12.30 2.83
N GLU A 240 -22.57 13.05 3.92
CA GLU A 240 -22.51 14.51 3.90
C GLU A 240 -21.14 15.07 3.46
N TRP A 241 -20.03 14.48 3.90
CA TRP A 241 -18.67 14.95 3.55
C TRP A 241 -18.30 14.64 2.10
N THR A 242 -18.87 13.58 1.53
CA THR A 242 -18.64 13.19 0.14
C THR A 242 -19.52 14.03 -0.81
N ASP A 243 -20.76 14.31 -0.41
CA ASP A 243 -21.69 15.18 -1.14
C ASP A 243 -21.27 16.67 -1.09
N GLN A 244 -20.70 17.11 0.03
CA GLN A 244 -20.08 18.42 0.17
C GLN A 244 -18.69 18.38 -0.46
N SER A 245 -18.62 18.27 -1.79
CA SER A 245 -17.36 18.34 -2.51
C SER A 245 -16.61 19.63 -2.12
N PHE A 246 -15.59 19.47 -1.27
CA PHE A 246 -14.49 20.41 -1.18
C PHE A 246 -13.80 20.32 -2.53
N ASP A 247 -13.96 21.31 -3.40
CA ASP A 247 -13.31 21.40 -4.72
C ASP A 247 -11.78 21.29 -4.55
N PRO A 248 -11.14 20.20 -5.02
CA PRO A 248 -9.70 20.13 -5.06
C PRO A 248 -9.29 19.89 -6.51
N TYR A 249 -9.43 20.92 -7.36
CA TYR A 249 -9.01 20.90 -8.77
C TYR A 249 -9.82 19.95 -9.68
N PRO A 250 -9.98 20.30 -10.97
CA PRO A 250 -10.77 19.50 -11.90
C PRO A 250 -10.11 18.14 -12.16
N LEU A 251 -10.87 17.08 -11.90
CA LEU A 251 -10.66 15.67 -12.22
C LEU A 251 -10.51 15.35 -13.73
N ASN A 252 -10.03 16.30 -14.55
CA ASN A 252 -9.85 16.12 -15.99
C ASN A 252 -8.63 15.26 -16.37
N ALA A 253 -7.99 14.57 -15.41
CA ALA A 253 -6.81 13.73 -15.68
C ALA A 253 -7.10 12.23 -15.58
N VAL A 254 -8.29 11.81 -15.13
CA VAL A 254 -8.61 10.37 -14.97
C VAL A 254 -9.28 9.78 -16.22
N ASP A 255 -9.89 10.62 -17.07
CA ASP A 255 -10.48 10.16 -18.34
C ASP A 255 -9.42 9.77 -19.39
N ASP A 256 -8.17 10.23 -19.27
CA ASP A 256 -7.08 9.87 -20.19
C ASP A 256 -6.46 8.48 -19.88
N LEU A 257 -6.81 7.85 -18.75
CA LEU A 257 -6.35 6.50 -18.40
C LEU A 257 -7.36 5.39 -18.79
N ARG A 258 -8.45 5.76 -19.47
CA ARG A 258 -9.49 4.84 -19.97
C ARG A 258 -9.48 4.65 -21.50
N SER A 259 -8.45 5.12 -22.20
CA SER A 259 -8.28 4.91 -23.66
C SER A 259 -7.16 3.95 -24.01
#